data_AF-A0A1D7QXZ3-F1
#
_entry.id   AF-A0A1D7QXZ3-F1
#
_cell.length_a   1.000
_cell.length_b   1.000
_cell.length_c   1.000
_cell.angle_alpha   90.00
_cell.angle_beta   90.00
_cell.angle_gamma   90.00
#
_symmetry.space_group_name_H-M   'P 1'
#
loop_
_entity.id
_entity.type
_entity.pdbx_description
1 polymer ?
#
loop_
_entity_poly.entity_id
_entity_poly.type
_entity_poly.pdbx_seq_one_letter_code
_entity_poly.pdbx_strand_id
1 'polypeptide(L)'
;MNIKMFSIVYVTLILFMNSLYTGLEIYKHQLREGWTNQDGVRSEAFSELTRLGDWTTAIEVSMTLLMFLVAIWVIKKQRASIKALNYLNAAVVAAFIVLGYITSVIFDVPVGNAVQQLAGPAVITVGLLAYSCIAVFLNKRS
;
A
#
# COMPACT_ATOMS: atom_id res chain seq x y z
N MET A 1 20.21 8.24 11.87
CA MET A 1 20.12 7.24 10.79
C MET A 1 20.37 7.93 9.46
N ASN A 2 21.27 7.41 8.62
CA ASN A 2 21.53 7.96 7.29
C ASN A 2 20.29 7.82 6.38
N ILE A 3 20.07 8.78 5.48
CA ILE A 3 18.93 8.79 4.53
C ILE A 3 18.81 7.47 3.77
N LYS A 4 19.93 6.93 3.28
CA LYS A 4 19.95 5.64 2.57
C LYS A 4 19.41 4.50 3.43
N MET A 5 19.87 4.39 4.68
CA MET A 5 19.43 3.35 5.60
C MET A 5 17.94 3.51 5.95
N PHE A 6 17.48 4.75 6.15
CA PHE A 6 16.06 5.04 6.34
C PHE A 6 15.22 4.58 5.15
N SER A 7 15.61 4.93 3.92
CA SER A 7 14.89 4.54 2.71
C SER A 7 14.84 3.02 2.54
N ILE A 8 15.93 2.31 2.83
CA ILE A 8 15.96 0.84 2.78
C ILE A 8 14.95 0.26 3.78
N VAL A 9 15.01 0.68 5.05
CA VAL A 9 14.09 0.18 6.09
C VAL A 9 12.64 0.45 5.72
N TYR A 10 12.35 1.66 5.24
CA TYR A 10 11.02 2.05 4.79
C TYR A 10 10.50 1.19 3.63
N VAL A 11 11.30 1.00 2.58
CA VAL A 11 10.93 0.18 1.43
C VAL A 11 10.72 -1.28 1.83
N THR A 12 11.61 -1.84 2.66
CA THR A 12 11.48 -3.21 3.16
C THR A 12 10.19 -3.41 3.95
N LEU A 13 9.84 -2.47 4.83
CA LEU A 13 8.59 -2.52 5.60
C LEU A 13 7.37 -2.48 4.67
N ILE A 14 7.36 -1.58 3.70
CA ILE A 14 6.25 -1.47 2.75
C ILE A 14 6.12 -2.73 1.87
N LEU A 15 7.23 -3.30 1.41
CA LEU A 15 7.24 -4.56 0.67
C LEU A 15 6.70 -5.73 1.51
N PHE A 16 7.11 -5.81 2.76
CA PHE A 16 6.63 -6.84 3.68
C PHE A 16 5.12 -6.73 3.90
N MET A 17 4.61 -5.52 4.17
CA MET A 17 3.17 -5.28 4.37
C MET A 17 2.37 -5.59 3.10
N ASN A 18 2.86 -5.22 1.92
CA ASN A 18 2.20 -5.55 0.66
C ASN A 18 2.17 -7.05 0.39
N SER A 19 3.24 -7.77 0.73
CA SER A 19 3.28 -9.24 0.59
C SER A 19 2.24 -9.91 1.50
N LEU A 20 2.12 -9.45 2.75
CA LEU A 20 1.09 -9.93 3.67
C LEU A 20 -0.32 -9.63 3.16
N TYR A 21 -0.59 -8.40 2.71
CA TYR A 21 -1.88 -8.02 2.15
C TYR A 21 -2.25 -8.91 0.96
N THR A 22 -1.32 -9.06 0.02
CA THR A 22 -1.52 -9.84 -1.20
C THR A 22 -1.80 -11.30 -0.88
N GLY A 23 -1.05 -11.89 0.06
CA GLY A 23 -1.30 -13.25 0.54
C GLY A 23 -2.69 -13.43 1.15
N LEU A 24 -3.17 -12.45 1.93
CA LEU A 24 -4.52 -12.48 2.50
C LEU A 24 -5.61 -12.35 1.43
N GLU A 25 -5.43 -11.50 0.40
CA GLU A 25 -6.38 -11.38 -0.71
C GLU A 25 -6.48 -12.67 -1.51
N ILE A 26 -5.35 -13.31 -1.82
CA ILE A 26 -5.32 -14.63 -2.48
C ILE A 26 -6.08 -15.65 -1.63
N TYR A 27 -5.82 -15.71 -0.33
CA TYR A 27 -6.49 -16.65 0.57
C TYR A 27 -8.01 -16.39 0.67
N LYS A 28 -8.43 -15.11 0.75
CA LYS A 28 -9.85 -14.73 0.69
C LYS A 28 -10.52 -15.16 -0.61
N HIS A 29 -9.81 -15.04 -1.73
CA HIS A 29 -10.32 -15.45 -3.03
C HIS A 29 -10.53 -16.97 -3.09
N GLN A 30 -9.53 -17.76 -2.68
CA GLN A 30 -9.64 -19.22 -2.61
C GLN A 30 -10.78 -19.70 -1.72
N LEU A 31 -11.00 -19.05 -0.56
CA LEU A 31 -12.14 -19.34 0.30
C LEU A 31 -13.47 -19.08 -0.41
N ARG A 32 -13.61 -17.96 -1.11
CA ARG A 32 -14.84 -17.62 -1.87
C ARG A 32 -15.12 -18.62 -2.98
N GLU A 33 -14.11 -19.00 -3.75
CA GLU A 33 -14.27 -19.99 -4.82
C GLU A 33 -14.73 -21.35 -4.27
N GLY A 34 -14.18 -21.76 -3.12
CA GLY A 34 -14.59 -22.98 -2.43
C GLY A 34 -16.07 -22.98 -2.02
N TRP A 35 -16.66 -21.81 -1.75
CA TRP A 35 -18.07 -21.70 -1.35
C TRP A 35 -19.03 -21.75 -2.52
N THR A 36 -18.66 -21.21 -3.68
CA THR A 36 -19.47 -21.31 -4.90
C THR A 36 -19.71 -22.76 -5.34
N ASN A 37 -18.86 -23.69 -4.87
CA ASN A 37 -18.88 -25.10 -5.26
C ASN A 37 -19.49 -26.04 -4.18
N GLN A 38 -19.92 -25.52 -3.02
CA GLN A 38 -20.54 -26.34 -1.96
C GLN A 38 -21.89 -25.76 -1.55
N ASP A 39 -22.94 -26.58 -1.62
CA ASP A 39 -24.31 -26.23 -1.25
C ASP A 39 -24.40 -25.88 0.25
N GLY A 40 -24.23 -24.59 0.55
CA GLY A 40 -24.43 -24.01 1.88
C GLY A 40 -23.20 -23.26 2.42
N VAL A 41 -23.31 -21.94 2.52
CA VAL A 41 -22.33 -21.10 3.22
C VAL A 41 -22.34 -21.47 4.71
N ARG A 42 -21.28 -22.16 5.16
CA ARG A 42 -21.09 -22.43 6.59
C ARG A 42 -20.78 -21.13 7.32
N SER A 43 -21.50 -20.85 8.42
CA SER A 43 -21.31 -19.68 9.28
C SER A 43 -19.85 -19.45 9.70
N GLU A 44 -19.12 -20.54 9.93
CA GLU A 44 -17.68 -20.52 10.27
C GLU A 44 -16.84 -19.87 9.17
N ALA A 45 -17.12 -20.19 7.91
CA ALA A 45 -16.38 -19.67 6.79
C ALA A 45 -16.67 -18.17 6.59
N PHE A 46 -17.93 -17.74 6.80
CA PHE A 46 -18.29 -16.32 6.80
C PHE A 46 -17.53 -15.51 7.88
N SER A 47 -17.42 -16.08 9.09
CA SER A 47 -16.65 -15.49 10.19
C SER A 47 -15.16 -15.38 9.85
N GLU A 48 -14.57 -16.42 9.26
CA GLU A 48 -13.17 -16.40 8.82
C GLU A 48 -12.92 -15.32 7.76
N LEU A 49 -13.82 -15.19 6.78
CA LEU A 49 -13.70 -14.20 5.72
C LEU A 49 -13.83 -12.76 6.23
N THR A 50 -14.69 -12.54 7.23
CA THR A 50 -14.82 -11.27 7.94
C THR A 50 -13.53 -10.92 8.65
N ARG A 51 -12.96 -11.87 9.42
CA ARG A 51 -11.69 -11.67 10.13
C ARG A 51 -10.53 -11.38 9.18
N LEU A 52 -10.46 -12.05 8.03
CA LEU A 52 -9.46 -11.75 6.99
C LEU A 52 -9.65 -10.34 6.41
N GLY A 53 -10.90 -9.91 6.23
CA GLY A 53 -11.27 -8.55 5.83
C GLY A 53 -10.74 -7.50 6.82
N ASP A 54 -10.91 -7.73 8.12
CA ASP A 54 -10.40 -6.86 9.17
C ASP A 54 -8.87 -6.76 9.14
N TRP A 55 -8.17 -7.89 8.94
CA TRP A 55 -6.71 -7.89 8.80
C TRP A 55 -6.23 -7.15 7.56
N THR A 56 -6.88 -7.35 6.41
CA THR A 56 -6.53 -6.60 5.19
C THR A 56 -6.70 -5.10 5.42
N THR A 57 -7.81 -4.68 6.04
CA THR A 57 -8.07 -3.28 6.38
C THR A 57 -7.02 -2.72 7.36
N ALA A 58 -6.64 -3.49 8.38
CA ALA A 58 -5.61 -3.09 9.33
C ALA A 58 -4.25 -2.88 8.65
N ILE A 59 -3.91 -3.71 7.66
CA ILE A 59 -2.67 -3.55 6.87
C ILE A 59 -2.75 -2.29 6.00
N GLU A 60 -3.86 -2.04 5.30
CA GLU A 60 -4.06 -0.82 4.49
C GLU A 60 -3.88 0.45 5.32
N VAL A 61 -4.55 0.51 6.48
CA VAL A 61 -4.45 1.63 7.41
C VAL A 61 -3.03 1.80 7.91
N SER A 62 -2.36 0.69 8.26
CA SER A 62 -0.99 0.74 8.78
C SER A 62 0.03 1.17 7.71
N MET A 63 -0.13 0.74 6.45
CA MET A 63 0.70 1.20 5.33
C MET A 63 0.51 2.71 5.09
N THR A 64 -0.75 3.15 5.08
CA THR A 64 -1.11 4.57 4.93
C THR A 64 -0.52 5.40 6.07
N LEU A 65 -0.66 4.95 7.31
CA LEU A 65 -0.12 5.64 8.49
C LEU A 65 1.41 5.69 8.44
N LEU A 66 2.08 4.61 8.07
CA LEU A 66 3.54 4.58 7.93
C LEU A 66 4.01 5.62 6.90
N MET A 67 3.39 5.65 5.71
CA MET A 67 3.71 6.64 4.68
C MET A 67 3.45 8.06 5.16
N PHE A 68 2.36 8.29 5.88
CA PHE A 68 2.01 9.59 6.41
C PHE A 68 3.02 10.08 7.45
N LEU A 69 3.45 9.21 8.37
CA LEU A 69 4.46 9.54 9.37
C LEU A 69 5.81 9.83 8.73
N VAL A 70 6.21 9.05 7.73
CA VAL A 70 7.43 9.27 6.94
C VAL A 70 7.36 10.61 6.21
N ALA A 71 6.22 10.93 5.58
CA ALA A 71 5.97 12.19 4.91
C ALA A 71 6.13 13.38 5.86
N ILE A 72 5.47 13.35 7.03
CA ILE A 72 5.60 14.39 8.06
C ILE A 72 7.05 14.55 8.52
N TRP A 73 7.73 13.44 8.78
CA TRP A 73 9.11 13.46 9.24
C TRP A 73 10.05 14.12 8.23
N VAL A 74 9.93 13.76 6.94
CA VAL A 74 10.73 14.35 5.87
C VAL A 74 10.42 15.85 5.71
N ILE A 75 9.15 16.26 5.73
CA ILE A 75 8.77 17.68 5.65
C ILE A 75 9.36 18.51 6.81
N LYS A 76 9.39 17.95 8.02
CA LYS A 76 9.87 18.65 9.22
C LYS A 76 11.40 18.68 9.33
N LYS A 77 12.08 17.59 9.00
CA LYS A 77 13.51 17.41 9.31
C LYS A 77 14.42 17.45 8.08
N GLN A 78 13.92 17.18 6.89
CA GLN A 78 14.73 16.96 5.69
C GLN A 78 14.06 17.47 4.41
N ARG A 79 13.72 18.77 4.35
CA ARG A 79 13.00 19.38 3.22
C ARG A 79 13.65 19.14 1.86
N ALA A 80 14.98 19.16 1.78
CA ALA A 80 15.73 18.86 0.57
C ALA A 80 15.48 17.43 0.03
N SER A 81 15.06 16.50 0.89
CA SER A 81 14.78 15.10 0.54
C SER A 81 13.34 14.85 0.07
N ILE A 82 12.44 15.86 0.09
CA ILE A 82 11.03 15.68 -0.30
C ILE A 82 10.91 15.17 -1.74
N LYS A 83 11.71 15.71 -2.67
CA LYS A 83 11.71 15.25 -4.07
C LYS A 83 12.11 13.78 -4.19
N ALA A 84 13.16 13.37 -3.46
CA ALA A 84 13.62 11.99 -3.44
C ALA A 84 12.55 11.04 -2.86
N LEU A 85 11.86 11.47 -1.79
CA LEU A 85 10.74 10.71 -1.23
C LEU A 85 9.58 10.57 -2.23
N ASN A 86 9.24 11.62 -2.97
CA ASN A 86 8.20 11.56 -3.99
C ASN A 86 8.53 10.57 -5.11
N TYR A 87 9.76 10.60 -5.63
CA TYR A 87 10.19 9.62 -6.64
C TYR A 87 10.17 8.20 -6.09
N LEU A 88 10.61 8.01 -4.84
CA LEU A 88 10.58 6.71 -4.19
C LEU A 88 9.14 6.19 -4.05
N ASN A 89 8.22 7.01 -3.55
CA ASN A 89 6.82 6.62 -3.39
C ASN A 89 6.14 6.34 -4.74
N ALA A 90 6.38 7.17 -5.75
CA ALA A 90 5.85 6.93 -7.09
C ALA A 90 6.38 5.62 -7.68
N ALA A 91 7.67 5.33 -7.52
CA ALA A 91 8.27 4.08 -7.97
C ALA A 91 7.70 2.86 -7.22
N VAL A 92 7.50 2.96 -5.90
CA VAL A 92 6.91 1.90 -5.09
C VAL A 92 5.45 1.63 -5.49
N VAL A 93 4.64 2.68 -5.64
CA VAL A 93 3.24 2.55 -6.08
C VAL A 93 3.18 1.91 -7.47
N ALA A 94 4.00 2.37 -8.41
CA ALA A 94 4.07 1.78 -9.75
C ALA A 94 4.47 0.30 -9.72
N ALA A 95 5.50 -0.05 -8.92
CA ALA A 95 5.92 -1.44 -8.74
C ALA A 95 4.78 -2.30 -8.17
N PHE A 96 4.01 -1.79 -7.21
CA PHE A 96 2.93 -2.55 -6.59
C PHE A 96 1.71 -2.69 -7.49
N ILE A 97 1.44 -1.73 -8.38
CA ILE A 97 0.43 -1.89 -9.43
C ILE A 97 0.84 -3.04 -10.36
N VAL A 98 2.10 -3.08 -10.79
CA VAL A 98 2.62 -4.16 -11.65
C VAL A 98 2.55 -5.51 -10.94
N LEU A 99 2.99 -5.58 -9.67
CA LEU A 99 2.91 -6.82 -8.88
C LEU A 99 1.46 -7.24 -8.63
N GLY A 100 0.56 -6.30 -8.35
CA GLY A 100 -0.87 -6.56 -8.18
C GLY A 100 -1.49 -7.12 -9.46
N TYR A 101 -1.12 -6.58 -10.63
CA TYR A 101 -1.54 -7.12 -11.92
C TYR A 101 -1.00 -8.53 -12.16
N ILE A 102 0.30 -8.78 -11.94
CA ILE A 102 0.90 -10.11 -12.06
C ILE A 102 0.19 -11.11 -11.14
N THR A 103 -0.05 -10.72 -9.89
CA THR A 103 -0.75 -11.58 -8.92
C THR A 103 -2.18 -11.87 -9.36
N SER A 104 -2.91 -10.85 -9.84
CA SER A 104 -4.26 -11.01 -10.37
C SER A 104 -4.30 -12.03 -11.51
N VAL A 105 -3.34 -11.99 -12.44
CA VAL A 105 -3.25 -12.93 -13.55
C VAL A 105 -2.92 -14.36 -13.09
N ILE A 106 -2.03 -14.51 -12.09
CA ILE A 106 -1.59 -15.84 -11.62
C ILE A 106 -2.66 -16.53 -10.77
N PHE A 107 -3.39 -15.77 -9.93
CA PHE A 107 -4.29 -16.31 -8.90
C PHE A 107 -5.77 -16.02 -9.17
N ASP A 108 -6.10 -15.48 -10.35
CA ASP A 108 -7.47 -15.06 -10.77
C ASP A 108 -8.19 -14.12 -9.78
N VAL A 109 -7.41 -13.44 -8.94
CA VAL A 109 -7.93 -12.44 -7.99
C VAL A 109 -8.33 -11.19 -8.77
N PRO A 110 -9.49 -10.56 -8.50
CA PRO A 110 -9.85 -9.29 -9.13
C PRO A 110 -8.76 -8.23 -8.97
N VAL A 111 -8.32 -7.63 -10.07
CA VAL A 111 -7.24 -6.60 -10.08
C VAL A 111 -7.52 -5.49 -9.08
N GLY A 112 -8.78 -5.07 -8.96
CA GLY A 112 -9.21 -4.04 -8.01
C GLY A 112 -8.80 -4.33 -6.57
N ASN A 113 -8.99 -5.57 -6.10
CA ASN A 113 -8.60 -5.98 -4.76
C ASN A 113 -7.07 -6.02 -4.62
N ALA A 114 -6.37 -6.52 -5.64
CA ALA A 114 -4.92 -6.66 -5.62
C ALA A 114 -4.16 -5.32 -5.61
N VAL A 115 -4.84 -4.21 -5.94
CA VAL A 115 -4.25 -2.85 -5.90
C VAL A 115 -4.95 -1.92 -4.91
N GLN A 116 -6.03 -2.34 -4.25
CA GLN A 116 -6.85 -1.49 -3.37
C GLN A 116 -6.03 -0.90 -2.22
N GLN A 117 -5.10 -1.66 -1.66
CA GLN A 117 -4.18 -1.23 -0.61
C GLN A 117 -3.32 -0.02 -0.97
N LEU A 118 -3.22 0.31 -2.27
CA LEU A 118 -2.46 1.45 -2.75
C LEU A 118 -3.24 2.77 -2.71
N ALA A 119 -4.54 2.75 -2.48
CA ALA A 119 -5.37 3.96 -2.51
C ALA A 119 -4.87 5.03 -1.52
N GLY A 120 -4.66 4.65 -0.25
CA GLY A 120 -4.11 5.54 0.77
C GLY A 120 -2.69 6.06 0.43
N PRO A 121 -1.72 5.16 0.16
CA PRO A 121 -0.40 5.51 -0.38
C PRO A 121 -0.40 6.49 -1.55
N ALA A 122 -1.28 6.26 -2.54
CA ALA A 122 -1.40 7.10 -3.72
C ALA A 122 -1.89 8.50 -3.36
N VAL A 123 -2.91 8.63 -2.51
CA VAL A 123 -3.42 9.93 -2.03
C VAL A 123 -2.31 10.72 -1.32
N ILE A 124 -1.53 10.09 -0.45
CA ILE A 124 -0.40 10.75 0.24
C ILE A 124 0.65 11.21 -0.77
N THR A 125 0.98 10.36 -1.75
CA THR A 125 1.99 10.67 -2.78
C THR A 125 1.54 11.86 -3.63
N VAL A 126 0.28 11.89 -4.07
CA VAL A 126 -0.30 13.02 -4.82
C VAL A 126 -0.29 14.29 -3.98
N GLY A 127 -0.65 14.20 -2.69
CA GLY A 127 -0.58 15.34 -1.77
C GLY A 127 0.83 15.91 -1.62
N LEU A 128 1.85 15.04 -1.52
CA LEU A 128 3.25 15.48 -1.44
C LEU A 128 3.77 16.08 -2.75
N LEU A 129 3.32 15.56 -3.90
CA LEU A 129 3.61 16.15 -5.21
C LEU A 129 3.01 17.56 -5.31
N ALA A 130 1.73 17.70 -4.94
CA ALA A 130 1.05 19.00 -4.91
C ALA A 130 1.76 20.00 -3.98
N TYR A 131 2.13 19.57 -2.77
CA TYR A 131 2.92 20.38 -1.84
C TYR A 131 4.24 20.85 -2.46
N SER A 132 4.95 19.96 -3.15
CA SER A 132 6.22 20.27 -3.79
C SER A 132 6.06 21.27 -4.93
N CYS A 133 5.02 21.13 -5.76
CA CYS A 133 4.71 22.07 -6.84
C CYS A 133 4.38 23.47 -6.28
N ILE A 134 3.55 23.54 -5.23
CA ILE A 134 3.20 24.81 -4.58
C ILE A 134 4.43 25.46 -3.96
N ALA A 135 5.29 24.70 -3.28
CA ALA A 135 6.51 25.22 -2.68
C ALA A 135 7.46 25.86 -3.71
N VAL A 136 7.59 25.21 -4.89
CA VAL A 136 8.36 25.75 -6.01
C VAL A 136 7.72 27.05 -6.55
N PHE A 137 6.40 27.06 -6.74
CA PHE A 137 5.70 28.25 -7.26
C PHE A 137 5.79 29.45 -6.30
N LEU A 138 5.74 29.22 -4.99
CA LEU A 138 5.85 30.25 -3.96
C LEU A 138 7.29 30.69 -3.66
N ASN A 139 8.28 30.23 -4.43
CA ASN A 139 9.70 30.55 -4.29
C ASN A 139 10.28 30.27 -2.88
N LYS A 140 9.60 29.46 -2.07
CA LYS A 140 10.13 28.91 -0.83
C LYS A 140 11.07 27.78 -1.23
N ARG A 141 12.36 28.10 -1.45
CA ARG A 141 13.40 27.11 -1.76
C ARG A 141 13.26 25.91 -0.80
N SER A 142 12.94 24.76 -1.38
CA SER A 142 12.80 23.46 -0.74
C SER A 142 14.15 22.85 -0.41
#